data_AF-A0A432HTY2-F1
#
_entry.id   AF-A0A432HTY2-F1
#
_cell.length_a   1.000
_cell.length_b   1.000
_cell.length_c   1.000
_cell.angle_alpha   90.00
_cell.angle_beta   90.00
_cell.angle_gamma   90.00
#
_symmetry.space_group_name_H-M   'P 1'
#
loop_
_entity.id
_entity.type
_entity.pdbx_description
1 polymer ?
#
loop_
_entity_poly.entity_id
_entity_poly.type
_entity_poly.pdbx_seq_one_letter_code
_entity_poly.pdbx_strand_id
1 'polypeptide(L)' 'DTAAAVVFAAATPRARTWVGTLGHLGTAPGATDADAPGTIVIGDVVNLHAVLSEAAPQTDEPVDVATVAAES' A
#
# COMPACT_ATOMS: atom_id res chain seq x y z
N ASP A 1 10.30 14.35 -12.08
CA ASP A 1 9.45 13.22 -12.49
C ASP A 1 8.49 12.92 -11.35
N THR A 2 7.21 12.66 -11.61
CA THR A 2 6.19 12.51 -10.56
C THR A 2 6.25 11.10 -10.00
N ALA A 3 6.42 10.93 -8.69
CA ALA A 3 6.42 9.62 -8.07
C ALA A 3 5.07 8.91 -8.24
N ALA A 4 5.10 7.61 -8.50
CA ALA A 4 3.91 6.78 -8.66
C ALA A 4 4.14 5.39 -8.08
N ALA A 5 3.05 4.77 -7.63
CA ALA A 5 3.05 3.39 -7.18
C ALA A 5 1.77 2.67 -7.58
N VAL A 6 1.84 1.35 -7.66
CA VAL A 6 0.67 0.47 -7.75
C VAL A 6 0.75 -0.54 -6.62
N VAL A 7 -0.29 -0.61 -5.81
CA VAL A 7 -0.44 -1.62 -4.76
C VAL A 7 -1.44 -2.67 -5.25
N PHE A 8 -0.95 -3.84 -5.65
CA PHE A 8 -1.78 -4.95 -6.12
C PHE A 8 -2.22 -5.82 -4.96
N ALA A 9 -3.45 -6.34 -5.03
CA ALA A 9 -4.05 -7.21 -4.02
C ALA A 9 -3.86 -6.65 -2.59
N ALA A 10 -4.08 -5.34 -2.44
CA ALA A 10 -3.87 -4.61 -1.20
C ALA A 10 -4.62 -5.25 -0.03
N ALA A 11 -4.03 -5.19 1.17
CA ALA A 11 -4.56 -5.80 2.41
C ALA A 11 -4.80 -7.31 2.33
N THR A 12 -4.08 -8.02 1.45
CA THR A 12 -4.07 -9.49 1.38
C THR A 12 -2.66 -10.05 1.50
N PRO A 13 -2.48 -11.34 1.81
CA PRO A 13 -1.16 -11.98 1.79
C PRO A 13 -0.46 -11.98 0.43
N ARG A 14 -1.18 -11.69 -0.66
CA ARG A 14 -0.63 -11.58 -2.02
C ARG A 14 -0.21 -10.16 -2.38
N ALA A 15 -0.28 -9.23 -1.42
CA ALA A 15 0.05 -7.83 -1.64
C ALA A 15 1.46 -7.66 -2.20
N ARG A 16 1.57 -6.84 -3.23
CA ARG A 16 2.81 -6.52 -3.92
C ARG A 16 2.76 -5.09 -4.41
N THR A 17 3.88 -4.40 -4.33
CA THR A 17 3.96 -2.99 -4.67
C THR A 17 4.94 -2.79 -5.81
N TRP A 18 4.51 -2.09 -6.84
CA TRP A 18 5.41 -1.48 -7.81
C TRP A 18 5.59 0.00 -7.43
N VAL A 19 6.83 0.49 -7.52
CA VAL A 19 7.19 1.89 -7.25
C VAL A 19 8.02 2.40 -8.42
N GLY A 20 7.72 3.60 -8.89
CA GLY A 20 8.43 4.24 -9.99
C GLY A 20 7.96 5.67 -10.21
N THR A 21 7.90 6.07 -11.47
CA THR A 21 7.44 7.40 -11.86
C THR A 21 6.21 7.32 -12.76
N LEU A 22 5.41 8.38 -12.81
CA LEU A 22 4.17 8.43 -13.58
C LEU A 22 4.42 8.17 -15.07
N GLY A 23 5.55 8.63 -15.62
CA GLY A 23 5.96 8.35 -17.00
C GLY A 23 6.21 6.87 -17.29
N HIS A 24 6.55 6.08 -16.27
CA HIS A 24 6.80 4.63 -16.37
C HIS A 24 5.63 3.78 -15.83
N LEU A 25 4.51 4.39 -15.44
CA LEU A 25 3.37 3.66 -14.87
C LEU A 25 2.84 2.57 -15.81
N GLY A 26 2.82 2.84 -17.13
CA GLY A 26 2.39 1.87 -18.14
C GLY A 26 3.28 0.63 -18.25
N THR A 27 4.47 0.63 -17.65
CA THR A 27 5.38 -0.52 -17.61
C THR A 27 5.33 -1.26 -16.28
N ALA A 28 4.40 -0.91 -15.37
CA ALA A 28 4.24 -1.59 -14.10
C ALA A 28 3.92 -3.09 -14.31
N PRO A 29 4.76 -4.02 -13.82
CA PRO A 29 4.54 -5.45 -14.02
C PRO A 29 3.24 -5.91 -13.37
N GLY A 30 2.45 -6.72 -14.08
CA GLY A 30 1.17 -7.22 -13.56
C GLY A 30 0.01 -6.24 -13.65
N ALA A 31 0.17 -5.09 -14.32
CA ALA A 31 -0.94 -4.16 -14.57
C ALA A 31 -2.13 -4.76 -15.35
N THR A 32 -1.90 -5.88 -16.05
CA THR A 32 -2.93 -6.63 -16.80
C THR A 32 -3.42 -7.87 -16.06
N ASP A 33 -2.98 -8.11 -14.83
CA ASP A 33 -3.38 -9.26 -14.04
C ASP A 33 -4.81 -9.05 -13.50
N ALA A 34 -5.76 -9.85 -13.99
CA ALA A 34 -7.17 -9.73 -13.60
C ALA A 34 -7.43 -10.24 -12.17
N ASP A 35 -6.58 -11.11 -11.64
CA ASP A 35 -6.77 -11.78 -10.35
C ASP A 35 -6.11 -11.02 -9.17
N ALA A 36 -5.45 -9.90 -9.47
CA ALA A 36 -4.77 -9.06 -8.50
C ALA A 36 -5.08 -7.57 -8.76
N PRO A 37 -6.30 -7.08 -8.45
CA PRO A 37 -6.66 -5.68 -8.68
C PRO A 37 -5.70 -4.75 -7.93
N GLY A 38 -5.37 -3.62 -8.55
CA GLY A 38 -4.40 -2.67 -8.03
C GLY A 38 -4.96 -1.28 -7.79
N THR A 39 -4.41 -0.60 -6.77
CA THR A 39 -4.67 0.83 -6.50
C THR A 39 -3.47 1.65 -6.96
N ILE A 40 -3.72 2.68 -7.76
CA ILE A 40 -2.68 3.64 -8.20
C ILE A 40 -2.57 4.78 -7.19
N VAL A 41 -1.34 5.11 -6.80
CA VAL A 41 -1.01 6.23 -5.91
C VAL A 41 -0.03 7.15 -6.64
N ILE A 42 -0.27 8.46 -6.63
CA ILE A 42 0.52 9.46 -7.37
C ILE A 42 0.91 10.61 -6.46
N GLY A 43 2.17 11.05 -6.55
CA GLY A 43 2.70 12.21 -5.83
C GLY A 43 3.58 11.84 -4.64
N ASP A 44 3.95 12.84 -3.85
CA ASP A 44 4.98 12.73 -2.80
C ASP A 44 4.64 11.72 -1.71
N VAL A 45 3.36 11.39 -1.53
CA VAL A 45 2.89 10.34 -0.60
C VAL A 45 3.53 8.98 -0.89
N VAL A 46 3.92 8.71 -2.14
CA VAL A 46 4.63 7.48 -2.51
C VAL A 46 5.94 7.36 -1.72
N ASN A 47 6.66 8.47 -1.46
CA ASN A 47 7.93 8.42 -0.74
C ASN A 47 7.76 8.10 0.76
N LEU A 48 6.56 8.31 1.31
CA LEU A 48 6.26 8.00 2.71
C LEU A 48 6.36 6.49 3.00
N HIS A 49 6.20 5.63 1.98
CA HIS A 49 6.29 4.18 2.15
C HIS A 49 7.65 3.73 2.70
N ALA A 50 8.75 4.41 2.34
CA ALA A 50 10.09 4.06 2.81
C ALA A 50 10.24 4.30 4.31
N VAL A 51 9.76 5.46 4.78
CA VAL A 51 9.77 5.85 6.20
C VAL A 51 8.89 4.92 7.04
N LEU A 52 7.70 4.58 6.53
CA LEU A 52 6.76 3.73 7.27
C LEU A 52 7.17 2.25 7.28
N SER A 53 7.83 1.76 6.23
CA SER A 53 8.32 0.37 6.17
C SER A 53 9.42 0.11 7.20
N GLU A 54 10.27 1.11 7.46
CA GLU A 54 11.32 1.04 8.49
C GLU A 54 10.74 1.10 9.91
N ALA A 55 9.58 1.73 10.08
CA ALA A 55 8.92 1.88 11.38
C ALA A 55 8.13 0.64 11.83
N ALA A 56 8.00 -0.39 10.99
CA ALA A 56 7.19 -1.57 11.29
C ALA A 56 8.02 -2.69 11.95
N PRO A 57 7.86 -2.84 13.28
CA PRO A 57 7.42 -4.10 13.83
C PRO A 57 6.02 -3.89 14.39
N GLN A 58 4.99 -4.03 13.55
CA GLN A 58 3.64 -4.19 14.08
C GLN A 58 3.50 -5.63 14.54
N THR A 59 3.79 -5.88 15.82
CA THR A 59 3.12 -6.96 16.53
C THR A 59 1.63 -6.68 16.42
N ASP A 60 0.95 -7.53 15.66
CA ASP A 60 -0.50 -7.58 15.49
C ASP A 60 -1.14 -8.00 16.83
N GLU A 61 -1.07 -7.11 17.83
CA GLU A 61 -1.94 -7.24 19.00
C GLU A 61 -3.33 -6.77 18.56
N PRO A 62 -4.34 -7.64 18.61
CA PRO A 62 -5.68 -7.28 18.16
C PRO A 62 -6.20 -6.13 19.00
N VAL A 63 -6.49 -5.00 18.36
CA VAL A 63 -7.14 -3.87 19.02
C VAL A 63 -8.55 -4.30 19.40
N ASP A 64 -8.81 -4.50 20.69
CA ASP A 64 -10.14 -4.83 21.20
C ASP A 64 -11.07 -3.61 21.10
N VAL A 65 -11.81 -3.53 20.00
CA VAL A 65 -12.80 -2.48 19.71
C VAL A 65 -13.95 -2.45 20.71
N ALA A 66 -14.14 -3.49 21.53
CA ALA A 66 -15.19 -3.50 22.56
C ALA A 66 -14.88 -2.55 23.72
N THR A 67 -13.60 -2.25 23.99
CA THR A 67 -13.21 -1.35 25.09
C THR A 67 -13.47 0.13 24.74
N VAL A 68 -13.36 0.50 23.47
CA VAL A 68 -13.51 1.89 22.99
C VAL A 68 -14.96 2.39 23.07
N ALA A 69 -15.93 1.47 23.00
CA ALA A 69 -17.36 1.82 23.07
C ALA A 69 -17.87 2.02 24.51
N ALA A 70 -17.12 1.61 25.53
CA ALA A 70 -17.53 1.72 26.93
C ALA A 70 -17.19 3.09 27.56
N GLU A 71 -16.44 3.94 26.84
CA GLU A 71 -16.02 5.28 27.30
C GLU A 71 -16.80 6.43 26.62
N SER A 72 -17.89 6.14 25.89
CA SER A 72 -18.78 7.13 25.25
C SER A 72 -20.12 7.30 25.95
#